data_AF-A0A7Y5MPE1-F1
#
_entry.id   AF-A0A7Y5MPE1-F1
#
_cell.length_a   1.000
_cell.length_b   1.000
_cell.length_c   1.000
_cell.angle_alpha   90.00
_cell.angle_beta   90.00
_cell.angle_gamma   90.00
#
_symmetry.space_group_name_H-M   'P 1'
#
loop_
_entity.id
_entity.type
_entity.pdbx_description
1 polymer ?
#
loop_
_entity_poly.entity_id
_entity_poly.type
_entity_poly.pdbx_seq_one_letter_code
_entity_poly.pdbx_strand_id
1 'polypeptide(L)'
;DFRKEPNRHYVKGQLAGQVLGFVNIDNQGQAGIEKAEESHLAGKEIQVHARRYNDKKVILDLDYMREVPLRGADVVLTIDETIQWIAERALGELCTEQNAKAGMAIVIEPNTGEVLALANYPFFDPERLGEYAASGEMERAKNQCITNIYEPGSTMKPFVVAAGLDCGAIAPDSIIDCEGGRRHLPPGLRSKPILDEHAMGRVPVTEVLVFSSNVGAGKIAEKIVNLDPESPSKTRFVDYLHAFGFGTRTGIELPGETKGLLTGWERWNLNDLLVTAFGTGPVMISPVGLAAAYCILANGGREVQPHVVKGYLANRNSNLYPTQVGTGRAVVNRESARLVREMLVQVVERGTGTRAKSDWYKVGGKTGTAKKVVNRVYSASHRALSFAGFAPADPPRIVVVVVIDEPDELRFGGLAAAPVFRKIVDETLAYLHVTPDFSGPAPTPDGKNVKPGKRPAGRQPLFPPPTPDGDQTPTPDKESPEEAARVAALENPDFTLGRTAPSRETAPEGDRREQW
;
A
#
# COMPACT_ATOMS: atom_id res chain seq x y z
N ASP A 1 42.29 2.94 -20.59
CA ASP A 1 42.26 2.83 -19.13
C ASP A 1 40.86 2.58 -18.64
N PHE A 2 40.59 1.38 -18.13
CA PHE A 2 39.34 1.08 -17.43
C PHE A 2 39.50 1.52 -15.97
N ARG A 3 38.69 2.48 -15.52
CA ARG A 3 38.58 2.83 -14.09
C ARG A 3 37.80 1.73 -13.40
N LYS A 4 38.22 1.33 -12.19
CA LYS A 4 37.42 0.43 -11.35
C LYS A 4 36.26 1.25 -10.79
N GLU A 5 35.05 0.86 -11.14
CA GLU A 5 33.82 1.47 -10.64
C GLU A 5 33.10 0.48 -9.70
N PRO A 6 32.47 0.96 -8.62
CA PRO A 6 31.65 0.11 -7.77
C PRO A 6 30.44 -0.41 -8.57
N ASN A 7 30.03 -1.66 -8.33
CA ASN A 7 28.81 -2.22 -8.90
C ASN A 7 27.76 -2.39 -7.80
N ARG A 8 26.50 -2.07 -8.11
CA ARG A 8 25.35 -2.33 -7.25
C ARG A 8 24.91 -3.79 -7.39
N HIS A 9 24.63 -4.45 -6.27
CA HIS A 9 24.23 -5.85 -6.24
C HIS A 9 22.96 -6.10 -5.42
N TYR A 10 22.05 -6.92 -5.95
CA TYR A 10 20.76 -7.31 -5.36
C TYR A 10 20.75 -8.82 -5.12
N VAL A 11 21.31 -9.22 -3.98
CA VAL A 11 21.62 -10.62 -3.64
C VAL A 11 20.39 -11.55 -3.52
N LYS A 12 19.18 -10.99 -3.41
CA LYS A 12 17.92 -11.74 -3.27
C LYS A 12 17.08 -11.77 -4.56
N GLY A 13 17.70 -11.39 -5.69
CA GLY A 13 17.06 -11.37 -7.01
C GLY A 13 15.77 -10.55 -6.99
N GLN A 14 14.65 -11.18 -7.33
CA GLN A 14 13.36 -10.50 -7.47
C GLN A 14 12.71 -10.02 -6.17
N LEU A 15 13.13 -10.50 -5.00
CA LEU A 15 12.45 -10.22 -3.73
C LEU A 15 12.44 -8.71 -3.45
N ALA A 16 11.24 -8.14 -3.28
CA ALA A 16 11.04 -6.70 -3.14
C ALA A 16 11.62 -5.85 -4.29
N GLY A 17 11.84 -6.42 -5.48
CA GLY A 17 12.57 -5.76 -6.56
C GLY A 17 11.97 -4.41 -6.98
N GLN A 18 10.64 -4.29 -7.05
CA GLN A 18 9.98 -3.00 -7.35
C GLN A 18 10.00 -2.00 -6.18
N VAL A 19 10.24 -2.46 -4.95
CA VAL A 19 10.44 -1.59 -3.79
C VAL A 19 11.86 -1.04 -3.82
N LEU A 20 12.85 -1.92 -3.97
CA LEU A 20 14.26 -1.55 -4.04
C LEU A 20 14.53 -0.64 -5.23
N GLY A 21 14.01 -1.01 -6.41
CA GLY A 21 14.27 -0.30 -7.65
C GLY A 21 15.60 -0.73 -8.27
N PHE A 22 16.25 0.19 -8.97
CA PHE A 22 17.52 -0.07 -9.65
C PHE A 22 18.32 1.22 -9.86
N VAL A 23 19.61 1.07 -10.17
CA VAL A 23 20.53 2.16 -10.53
C VAL A 23 20.91 2.08 -12.02
N ASN A 24 21.40 3.18 -12.59
CA ASN A 24 22.00 3.18 -13.93
C ASN A 24 23.48 2.73 -13.89
N ILE A 25 24.15 2.77 -15.05
CA ILE A 25 25.57 2.41 -15.17
C ILE A 25 26.50 3.30 -14.32
N ASP A 26 26.05 4.50 -13.96
CA ASP A 26 26.78 5.47 -13.12
C ASP A 26 26.41 5.33 -11.62
N ASN A 27 25.72 4.25 -11.24
CA ASN A 27 25.17 3.98 -9.90
C ASN A 27 24.17 5.01 -9.35
N GLN A 28 23.52 5.78 -10.22
CA GLN A 28 22.48 6.73 -9.81
C GLN A 28 21.11 6.04 -9.78
N GLY A 29 20.39 6.16 -8.68
CA GLY A 29 19.06 5.61 -8.47
C GLY A 29 18.03 6.06 -9.52
N GLN A 30 17.39 5.10 -10.17
CA GLN A 30 16.41 5.34 -11.24
C GLN A 30 14.97 5.04 -10.82
N ALA A 31 14.77 4.14 -9.85
CA ALA A 31 13.47 3.73 -9.34
C ALA A 31 13.56 3.31 -7.86
N GLY A 32 12.40 3.10 -7.23
CA GLY A 32 12.31 2.54 -5.88
C GLY A 32 13.06 3.33 -4.82
N ILE A 33 13.55 2.62 -3.80
CA ILE A 33 14.40 3.15 -2.72
C ILE A 33 15.71 3.70 -3.25
N GLU A 34 16.33 3.08 -4.27
CA GLU A 34 17.57 3.61 -4.86
C GLU A 34 17.38 5.08 -5.27
N LYS A 35 16.24 5.40 -5.90
CA LYS A 35 15.93 6.78 -6.29
C LYS A 35 15.40 7.64 -5.15
N ALA A 36 14.54 7.09 -4.29
CA ALA A 36 13.94 7.84 -3.19
C ALA A 36 15.01 8.34 -2.20
N GLU A 37 16.00 7.49 -1.92
CA GLU A 37 17.00 7.68 -0.88
C GLU A 37 18.41 7.94 -1.43
N GLU A 38 18.53 8.32 -2.71
CA GLU A 38 19.81 8.61 -3.39
C GLU A 38 20.71 9.54 -2.55
N SER A 39 20.14 10.60 -1.97
CA SER A 39 20.89 11.57 -1.15
C SER A 39 21.48 10.96 0.12
N HIS A 40 20.87 9.90 0.65
CA HIS A 40 21.37 9.17 1.81
C HIS A 40 22.32 8.04 1.38
N LEU A 41 22.06 7.38 0.25
CA LEU A 41 22.80 6.21 -0.24
C LEU A 41 24.14 6.55 -0.93
N ALA A 42 24.19 7.62 -1.74
CA ALA A 42 25.34 7.91 -2.61
C ALA A 42 26.60 8.39 -1.84
N GLY A 43 26.43 8.92 -0.63
CA GLY A 43 27.53 9.55 0.12
C GLY A 43 27.96 10.88 -0.50
N LYS A 44 29.20 11.31 -0.21
CA LYS A 44 29.76 12.56 -0.74
C LYS A 44 31.04 12.29 -1.51
N GLU A 45 31.10 12.79 -2.74
CA GLU A 45 32.35 12.88 -3.50
C GLU A 45 33.15 14.10 -3.02
N ILE A 46 34.42 13.90 -2.68
CA ILE A 46 35.35 15.00 -2.38
C ILE A 46 36.45 15.03 -3.43
N GLN A 47 36.81 16.24 -3.86
CA GLN A 47 38.00 16.45 -4.66
C GLN A 47 39.18 16.72 -3.73
N VAL A 48 40.20 15.88 -3.80
CA VAL A 48 41.43 16.05 -3.05
C VAL A 48 42.54 16.57 -3.96
N HIS A 49 43.20 17.64 -3.54
CA HIS A 49 44.40 18.09 -4.22
C HIS A 49 45.53 17.09 -3.97
N ALA A 50 46.07 16.53 -5.05
CA ALA A 50 47.19 15.62 -4.98
C ALA A 50 48.40 16.22 -5.69
N ARG A 51 49.55 16.22 -5.01
CA ARG A 51 50.82 16.64 -5.62
C ARG A 51 51.45 15.43 -6.30
N ARG A 52 51.59 15.50 -7.62
CA ARG A 52 52.29 14.47 -8.40
C ARG A 52 53.79 14.78 -8.40
N TYR A 53 54.60 13.88 -7.83
CA TYR A 53 56.05 14.05 -7.72
C TYR A 53 56.79 13.52 -8.96
N ASN A 54 56.21 12.54 -9.68
CA ASN A 54 56.56 12.03 -11.02
C ASN A 54 55.47 11.05 -11.51
N ASP A 55 55.63 10.41 -12.68
CA ASP A 55 54.66 9.45 -13.27
C ASP A 55 54.33 8.23 -12.39
N LYS A 56 55.06 8.03 -11.28
CA LYS A 56 54.94 6.84 -10.43
C LYS A 56 54.53 7.14 -8.98
N LYS A 57 54.46 8.41 -8.55
CA LYS A 57 54.14 8.77 -7.16
C LYS A 57 53.19 9.97 -7.06
N VAL A 58 52.04 9.73 -6.44
CA VAL A 58 51.02 10.71 -6.06
C VAL A 58 51.06 10.89 -4.54
N ILE A 59 51.22 12.12 -4.07
CA ILE A 59 51.12 12.48 -2.65
C ILE A 59 49.76 13.14 -2.43
N LEU A 60 48.92 12.50 -1.62
CA LEU A 60 47.61 13.02 -1.23
C LEU A 60 47.78 13.98 -0.05
N ASP A 61 47.15 15.15 -0.13
CA ASP A 61 47.01 16.05 1.02
C ASP A 61 45.87 15.54 1.91
N LEU A 62 46.22 14.92 3.04
CA LEU A 62 45.30 14.17 3.90
C LEU A 62 44.57 15.06 4.92
N ASP A 63 44.99 16.31 5.11
CA ASP A 63 44.39 17.21 6.11
C ASP A 63 42.92 17.53 5.77
N TYR A 64 42.54 17.46 4.49
CA TYR A 64 41.15 17.65 4.03
C TYR A 64 40.25 16.41 4.20
N MET A 65 40.81 15.23 4.46
CA MET A 65 40.06 13.96 4.47
C MET A 65 39.44 13.60 5.83
N ARG A 66 39.80 14.30 6.92
CA ARG A 66 39.40 13.90 8.28
C ARG A 66 37.95 14.19 8.65
N GLU A 67 37.24 15.04 7.90
CA GLU A 67 35.95 15.60 8.31
C GLU A 67 34.75 15.24 7.40
N VAL A 68 34.96 14.58 6.26
CA VAL A 68 33.86 14.26 5.33
C VAL A 68 33.52 12.77 5.37
N PRO A 69 32.29 12.37 5.76
CA PRO A 69 31.84 11.00 5.58
C PRO A 69 31.69 10.72 4.07
N LEU A 70 32.66 9.96 3.53
CA LEU A 70 32.70 9.60 2.10
C LEU A 70 31.70 8.52 1.73
N ARG A 71 31.21 7.76 2.71
CA ARG A 71 30.24 6.68 2.51
C ARG A 71 28.83 7.21 2.78
N GLY A 72 27.85 6.78 1.98
CA GLY A 72 26.43 6.95 2.27
C GLY A 72 25.98 6.17 3.51
N ALA A 73 24.82 6.54 4.03
CA ALA A 73 24.14 5.84 5.10
C ALA A 73 23.53 4.52 4.61
N ASP A 74 23.36 3.56 5.52
CA ASP A 74 22.55 2.38 5.25
C ASP A 74 21.08 2.72 5.53
N VAL A 75 20.21 2.47 4.56
CA VAL A 75 18.76 2.67 4.69
C VAL A 75 18.12 1.36 5.17
N VAL A 76 17.45 1.41 6.32
CA VAL A 76 16.71 0.28 6.89
C VAL A 76 15.26 0.42 6.49
N LEU A 77 14.71 -0.64 5.88
CA LEU A 77 13.32 -0.66 5.43
C LEU A 77 12.38 -1.21 6.52
N THR A 78 11.10 -0.88 6.40
CA THR A 78 10.03 -1.52 7.17
C THR A 78 9.62 -2.87 6.57
N ILE A 79 10.03 -3.14 5.33
CA ILE A 79 9.78 -4.39 4.62
C ILE A 79 10.44 -5.52 5.41
N ASP A 80 9.62 -6.45 5.89
CA ASP A 80 10.09 -7.70 6.47
C ASP A 80 10.24 -8.72 5.34
N GLU A 81 11.45 -9.24 5.18
CA GLU A 81 11.80 -10.16 4.12
C GLU A 81 10.88 -11.40 4.07
N THR A 82 10.56 -11.95 5.24
CA THR A 82 9.72 -13.16 5.35
C THR A 82 8.30 -12.84 4.93
N ILE A 83 7.75 -11.72 5.43
CA ILE A 83 6.39 -11.28 5.08
C ILE A 83 6.29 -10.91 3.59
N GLN A 84 7.32 -10.25 3.05
CA GLN A 84 7.41 -9.95 1.62
C GLN A 84 7.39 -11.23 0.78
N TRP A 85 8.19 -12.24 1.16
CA TRP A 85 8.23 -13.52 0.46
C TRP A 85 6.89 -14.25 0.55
N ILE A 86 6.23 -14.26 1.72
CA ILE A 86 4.88 -14.83 1.89
C ILE A 86 3.90 -14.17 0.91
N ALA A 87 3.92 -12.83 0.83
CA ALA A 87 3.05 -12.06 -0.04
C ALA A 87 3.32 -12.33 -1.53
N GLU A 88 4.58 -12.28 -1.95
CA GLU A 88 4.98 -12.56 -3.35
C GLU A 88 4.65 -13.98 -3.77
N ARG A 89 4.92 -14.98 -2.92
CA ARG A 89 4.62 -16.38 -3.20
C ARG A 89 3.11 -16.61 -3.36
N ALA A 90 2.31 -16.18 -2.37
CA ALA A 90 0.87 -16.40 -2.40
C ALA A 90 0.21 -15.70 -3.60
N LEU A 91 0.69 -14.50 -3.95
CA LEU A 91 0.24 -13.74 -5.10
C LEU A 91 0.65 -14.42 -6.43
N GLY A 92 1.91 -14.82 -6.56
CA GLY A 92 2.47 -15.44 -7.75
C GLY A 92 1.83 -16.79 -8.08
N GLU A 93 1.52 -17.60 -7.07
CA GLU A 93 0.77 -18.86 -7.23
C GLU A 93 -0.56 -18.63 -7.96
N LEU A 94 -1.40 -17.71 -7.45
CA LEU A 94 -2.70 -17.43 -8.06
C LEU A 94 -2.56 -16.76 -9.42
N CYS A 95 -1.70 -15.75 -9.55
CA CYS A 95 -1.54 -15.03 -10.81
C CYS A 95 -1.03 -15.93 -11.93
N THR A 96 -0.16 -16.89 -11.63
CA THR A 96 0.31 -17.88 -12.60
C THR A 96 -0.80 -18.88 -12.95
N GLU A 97 -1.52 -19.38 -11.95
CA GLU A 97 -2.63 -20.32 -12.15
C GLU A 97 -3.75 -19.72 -13.00
N GLN A 98 -4.08 -18.45 -12.76
CA GLN A 98 -5.17 -17.73 -13.42
C GLN A 98 -4.70 -16.92 -14.63
N ASN A 99 -3.43 -17.05 -15.02
CA ASN A 99 -2.81 -16.26 -16.09
C ASN A 99 -3.17 -14.76 -16.00
N ALA A 100 -3.17 -14.24 -14.77
CA ALA A 100 -3.58 -12.88 -14.50
C ALA A 100 -2.56 -11.90 -15.08
N LYS A 101 -3.04 -10.78 -15.62
CA LYS A 101 -2.19 -9.73 -16.18
C LYS A 101 -1.27 -9.11 -15.14
N ALA A 102 -1.79 -8.85 -13.95
CA ALA A 102 -1.02 -8.32 -12.83
C ALA A 102 -1.64 -8.72 -11.48
N GLY A 103 -0.84 -8.60 -10.43
CA GLY A 103 -1.25 -8.84 -9.05
C GLY A 103 -0.55 -7.85 -8.13
N MET A 104 -1.20 -7.45 -7.05
CA MET A 104 -0.64 -6.59 -6.01
C MET A 104 -1.07 -7.12 -4.64
N ALA A 105 -0.15 -7.19 -3.69
CA ALA A 105 -0.45 -7.51 -2.30
C ALA A 105 0.33 -6.59 -1.36
N ILE A 106 -0.37 -6.01 -0.40
CA ILE A 106 0.21 -5.10 0.60
C ILE A 106 -0.08 -5.64 1.98
N VAL A 107 0.92 -5.66 2.85
CA VAL A 107 0.79 -5.92 4.29
C VAL A 107 1.30 -4.70 5.03
N ILE A 108 0.47 -4.12 5.89
CA ILE A 108 0.79 -2.88 6.62
C ILE A 108 0.34 -3.00 8.08
N GLU A 109 1.15 -2.50 9.01
CA GLU A 109 0.77 -2.37 10.41
C GLU A 109 -0.14 -1.13 10.59
N PRO A 110 -1.37 -1.29 11.12
CA PRO A 110 -2.38 -0.23 11.04
C PRO A 110 -2.15 0.98 11.97
N ASN A 111 -1.37 0.84 13.02
CA ASN A 111 -1.11 1.89 14.01
C ASN A 111 0.11 2.75 13.66
N THR A 112 1.16 2.14 13.10
CA THR A 112 2.41 2.81 12.73
C THR A 112 2.43 3.20 11.26
N GLY A 113 1.76 2.44 10.40
CA GLY A 113 1.85 2.60 8.94
C GLY A 113 3.09 1.94 8.34
N GLU A 114 3.84 1.15 9.11
CA GLU A 114 4.97 0.38 8.59
C GLU A 114 4.46 -0.59 7.52
N VAL A 115 4.93 -0.41 6.29
CA VAL A 115 4.63 -1.35 5.20
C VAL A 115 5.56 -2.54 5.35
N LEU A 116 5.00 -3.67 5.76
CA LEU A 116 5.75 -4.91 6.00
C LEU A 116 5.98 -5.69 4.70
N ALA A 117 5.08 -5.57 3.73
CA ALA A 117 5.25 -6.10 2.39
C ALA A 117 4.52 -5.25 1.34
N LEU A 118 5.12 -5.16 0.15
CA LEU A 118 4.62 -4.44 -1.03
C LEU A 118 4.91 -5.27 -2.29
N ALA A 119 4.18 -6.38 -2.43
CA ALA A 119 4.39 -7.38 -3.48
C ALA A 119 3.68 -7.03 -4.79
N ASN A 120 4.36 -7.26 -5.90
CA ASN A 120 3.85 -7.01 -7.25
C ASN A 120 4.03 -8.27 -8.12
N TYR A 121 3.07 -8.53 -9.00
CA TYR A 121 3.17 -9.49 -10.08
C TYR A 121 2.82 -8.78 -11.40
N PRO A 122 3.56 -8.98 -12.51
CA PRO A 122 4.78 -9.78 -12.63
C PRO A 122 5.94 -9.30 -11.75
N PHE A 123 6.81 -10.24 -11.33
CA PHE A 123 8.02 -9.94 -10.56
C PHE A 123 9.07 -9.21 -11.41
N PHE A 124 9.96 -8.48 -10.73
CA PHE A 124 11.09 -7.76 -11.32
C PHE A 124 12.35 -8.05 -10.53
N ASP A 125 13.39 -8.52 -11.22
CA ASP A 125 14.72 -8.71 -10.67
C ASP A 125 15.66 -7.58 -11.14
N PRO A 126 16.12 -6.68 -10.25
CA PRO A 126 16.99 -5.58 -10.63
C PRO A 126 18.32 -6.03 -11.28
N GLU A 127 18.82 -7.23 -10.99
CA GLU A 127 20.04 -7.78 -11.63
C GLU A 127 19.82 -8.11 -13.12
N ARG A 128 18.56 -8.31 -13.53
CA ARG A 128 18.17 -8.68 -14.89
C ARG A 128 17.69 -7.50 -15.71
N LEU A 129 18.01 -6.27 -15.29
CA LEU A 129 17.59 -5.03 -15.95
C LEU A 129 17.90 -5.02 -17.46
N GLY A 130 19.10 -5.46 -17.84
CA GLY A 130 19.52 -5.51 -19.26
C GLY A 130 18.67 -6.47 -20.10
N GLU A 131 18.21 -7.57 -19.52
CA GLU A 131 17.34 -8.54 -20.19
C GLU A 131 15.94 -7.93 -20.44
N TYR A 132 15.35 -7.30 -19.43
CA TYR A 132 14.04 -6.64 -19.55
C TYR A 132 14.07 -5.48 -20.54
N ALA A 133 15.17 -4.71 -20.57
CA ALA A 133 15.34 -3.64 -21.55
C ALA A 133 15.40 -4.18 -22.98
N ALA A 134 16.10 -5.30 -23.20
CA ALA A 134 16.21 -5.95 -24.51
C ALA A 134 14.90 -6.61 -24.95
N SER A 135 14.12 -7.17 -24.02
CA SER A 135 12.83 -7.83 -24.31
C SER A 135 11.62 -6.89 -24.36
N GLY A 136 11.79 -5.62 -23.96
CA GLY A 136 10.69 -4.64 -23.88
C GLY A 136 9.77 -4.84 -22.66
N GLU A 137 10.24 -5.53 -21.62
CA GLU A 137 9.47 -5.87 -20.42
C GLU A 137 9.73 -4.92 -19.23
N MET A 138 10.24 -3.72 -19.50
CA MET A 138 10.56 -2.73 -18.47
C MET A 138 9.36 -2.31 -17.59
N GLU A 139 8.13 -2.52 -18.06
CA GLU A 139 6.91 -2.32 -17.24
C GLU A 139 6.90 -3.18 -15.97
N ARG A 140 7.67 -4.28 -15.90
CA ARG A 140 7.81 -5.09 -14.67
C ARG A 140 8.43 -4.30 -13.51
N ALA A 141 9.31 -3.34 -13.81
CA ALA A 141 9.98 -2.50 -12.82
C ALA A 141 9.02 -1.50 -12.14
N LYS A 142 7.83 -1.28 -12.72
CA LYS A 142 6.84 -0.37 -12.18
C LYS A 142 6.21 -0.94 -10.91
N ASN A 143 6.27 -0.16 -9.83
CA ASN A 143 5.60 -0.52 -8.59
C ASN A 143 4.09 -0.25 -8.71
N GLN A 144 3.33 -1.25 -9.11
CA GLN A 144 1.91 -1.15 -9.38
C GLN A 144 1.09 -0.87 -8.10
N CYS A 145 1.60 -1.23 -6.93
CA CYS A 145 0.95 -0.95 -5.64
C CYS A 145 0.77 0.55 -5.37
N ILE A 146 1.64 1.42 -5.90
CA ILE A 146 1.60 2.88 -5.68
C ILE A 146 1.26 3.68 -6.94
N THR A 147 1.51 3.11 -8.13
CA THR A 147 1.37 3.83 -9.41
C THR A 147 0.04 3.57 -10.11
N ASN A 148 -0.51 2.36 -9.97
CA ASN A 148 -1.75 1.99 -10.67
C ASN A 148 -2.97 2.39 -9.86
N ILE A 149 -4.05 2.70 -10.57
CA ILE A 149 -5.35 3.05 -9.98
C ILE A 149 -6.41 2.13 -10.54
N TYR A 150 -7.40 1.81 -9.72
CA TYR A 150 -8.57 1.05 -10.12
C TYR A 150 -9.79 1.55 -9.35
N GLU A 151 -10.98 1.26 -9.87
CA GLU A 151 -12.20 1.48 -9.11
C GLU A 151 -12.23 0.50 -7.92
N PRO A 152 -12.35 0.98 -6.67
CA PRO A 152 -12.33 0.10 -5.50
C PRO A 152 -13.51 -0.89 -5.47
N GLY A 153 -14.63 -0.52 -6.11
CA GLY A 153 -15.86 -1.27 -6.02
C GLY A 153 -16.30 -1.43 -4.56
N SER A 154 -16.82 -2.61 -4.21
CA SER A 154 -17.42 -2.84 -2.91
C SER A 154 -16.48 -2.72 -1.70
N THR A 155 -15.15 -2.68 -1.88
CA THR A 155 -14.21 -2.36 -0.79
C THR A 155 -14.38 -0.92 -0.27
N MET A 156 -15.08 -0.05 -1.00
CA MET A 156 -15.45 1.32 -0.62
C MET A 156 -16.56 1.39 0.45
N LYS A 157 -17.51 0.45 0.42
CA LYS A 157 -18.74 0.53 1.24
C LYS A 157 -18.52 0.67 2.75
N PRO A 158 -17.48 0.04 3.36
CA PRO A 158 -17.21 0.22 4.78
C PRO A 158 -16.97 1.69 5.16
N PHE A 159 -16.34 2.48 4.29
CA PHE A 159 -16.11 3.91 4.52
C PHE A 159 -17.41 4.72 4.46
N VAL A 160 -18.33 4.34 3.57
CA VAL A 160 -19.67 4.95 3.49
C VAL A 160 -20.47 4.68 4.76
N VAL A 161 -20.42 3.45 5.27
CA VAL A 161 -21.07 3.09 6.54
C VAL A 161 -20.39 3.80 7.72
N ALA A 162 -19.06 3.84 7.77
CA ALA A 162 -18.30 4.55 8.79
C ALA A 162 -18.66 6.04 8.84
N ALA A 163 -18.69 6.71 7.68
CA ALA A 163 -19.08 8.10 7.57
C ALA A 163 -20.53 8.33 8.01
N GLY A 164 -21.45 7.44 7.64
CA GLY A 164 -22.85 7.52 8.04
C GLY A 164 -23.07 7.35 9.54
N LEU A 165 -22.34 6.44 10.18
CA LEU A 165 -22.37 6.26 11.64
C LEU A 165 -21.72 7.46 12.35
N ASP A 166 -20.58 7.93 11.86
CA ASP A 166 -19.82 9.02 12.46
C ASP A 166 -20.56 10.35 12.45
N CYS A 167 -21.21 10.70 11.35
CA CYS A 167 -22.01 11.92 11.28
C CYS A 167 -23.44 11.78 11.83
N GLY A 168 -23.85 10.58 12.24
CA GLY A 168 -25.19 10.31 12.76
C GLY A 168 -26.30 10.21 11.69
N ALA A 169 -25.94 10.11 10.41
CA ALA A 169 -26.90 9.87 9.33
C ALA A 169 -27.56 8.48 9.40
N ILE A 170 -26.90 7.54 10.07
CA ILE A 170 -27.43 6.23 10.44
C ILE A 170 -26.98 5.86 11.86
N ALA A 171 -27.75 5.00 12.50
CA ALA A 171 -27.44 4.31 13.74
C ALA A 171 -27.10 2.82 13.47
N PRO A 172 -26.47 2.10 14.43
CA PRO A 172 -26.03 0.71 14.24
C PRO A 172 -27.18 -0.27 13.93
N ASP A 173 -28.39 0.03 14.40
CA ASP A 173 -29.62 -0.74 14.19
C ASP A 173 -30.52 -0.16 13.09
N SER A 174 -30.04 0.85 12.36
CA SER A 174 -30.80 1.47 11.27
C SER A 174 -31.19 0.45 10.21
N ILE A 175 -32.48 0.46 9.86
CA ILE A 175 -33.04 -0.34 8.79
C ILE A 175 -32.94 0.43 7.48
N ILE A 176 -32.24 -0.16 6.50
CA ILE A 176 -32.05 0.36 5.15
C ILE A 176 -32.95 -0.42 4.19
N ASP A 177 -33.71 0.30 3.38
CA ASP A 177 -34.55 -0.30 2.33
C ASP A 177 -33.74 -0.49 1.05
N CYS A 178 -33.36 -1.72 0.72
CA CYS A 178 -32.61 -2.04 -0.50
C CYS A 178 -33.48 -2.17 -1.76
N GLU A 179 -34.78 -1.85 -1.70
CA GLU A 179 -35.70 -1.81 -2.86
C GLU A 179 -35.78 -3.11 -3.67
N GLY A 180 -35.69 -4.25 -3.00
CA GLY A 180 -35.64 -5.56 -3.67
C GLY A 180 -34.38 -5.75 -4.52
N GLY A 181 -33.32 -4.97 -4.27
CA GLY A 181 -32.05 -5.02 -4.99
C GLY A 181 -32.05 -4.30 -6.34
N ARG A 182 -33.08 -3.51 -6.65
CA ARG A 182 -33.15 -2.78 -7.94
C ARG A 182 -33.74 -1.40 -7.76
N ARG A 183 -32.89 -0.39 -7.94
CA ARG A 183 -33.29 1.01 -7.87
C ARG A 183 -33.26 1.68 -9.24
N HIS A 184 -34.38 2.27 -9.63
CA HIS A 184 -34.46 3.13 -10.82
C HIS A 184 -34.14 4.58 -10.44
N LEU A 185 -33.39 5.27 -11.30
CA LEU A 185 -33.09 6.68 -11.11
C LEU A 185 -34.19 7.56 -11.72
N PRO A 186 -34.37 8.80 -11.21
CA PRO A 186 -35.43 9.69 -11.67
C PRO A 186 -35.41 9.91 -13.20
N PRO A 187 -36.59 10.08 -13.84
CA PRO A 187 -36.66 10.45 -15.25
C PRO A 187 -35.86 11.72 -15.53
N GLY A 188 -34.90 11.65 -16.46
CA GLY A 188 -34.00 12.77 -16.80
C GLY A 188 -32.51 12.44 -16.60
N LEU A 189 -32.17 11.50 -15.72
CA LEU A 189 -30.83 10.94 -15.59
C LEU A 189 -30.69 9.75 -16.54
N ARG A 190 -30.03 9.93 -17.70
CA ARG A 190 -29.73 8.83 -18.65
C ARG A 190 -28.74 7.84 -18.05
N SER A 191 -29.23 6.94 -17.20
CA SER A 191 -28.44 6.01 -16.39
C SER A 191 -29.14 4.66 -16.30
N LYS A 192 -28.36 3.59 -16.17
CA LYS A 192 -28.89 2.25 -15.90
C LYS A 192 -29.37 2.16 -14.45
N PRO A 193 -30.35 1.30 -14.14
CA PRO A 193 -30.73 1.06 -12.75
C PRO A 193 -29.53 0.53 -11.96
N ILE A 194 -29.51 0.87 -10.68
CA ILE A 194 -28.56 0.28 -9.72
C ILE A 194 -29.08 -1.11 -9.36
N LEU A 195 -28.20 -2.10 -9.43
CA LEU A 195 -28.53 -3.50 -9.22
C LEU A 195 -27.65 -4.07 -8.10
N ASP A 196 -28.28 -4.82 -7.21
CA ASP A 196 -27.61 -5.68 -6.25
C ASP A 196 -27.45 -7.09 -6.81
N GLU A 197 -26.44 -7.81 -6.33
CA GLU A 197 -26.28 -9.24 -6.62
C GLU A 197 -27.30 -10.09 -5.83
N HIS A 198 -27.69 -9.63 -4.64
CA HIS A 198 -28.67 -10.26 -3.78
C HIS A 198 -29.85 -9.31 -3.57
N ALA A 199 -31.04 -9.73 -4.00
CA ALA A 199 -32.27 -8.98 -3.77
C ALA A 199 -32.58 -8.91 -2.27
N MET A 200 -32.64 -7.69 -1.73
CA MET A 200 -32.96 -7.45 -0.32
C MET A 200 -34.04 -6.40 -0.20
N GLY A 201 -34.95 -6.60 0.77
CA GLY A 201 -35.95 -5.60 1.15
C GLY A 201 -35.37 -4.65 2.19
N ARG A 202 -36.07 -4.51 3.31
CA ARG A 202 -35.63 -3.71 4.45
C ARG A 202 -34.75 -4.55 5.37
N VAL A 203 -33.49 -4.16 5.53
CA VAL A 203 -32.48 -4.92 6.30
C VAL A 203 -31.67 -4.00 7.21
N PRO A 204 -31.11 -4.51 8.33
CA PRO A 204 -30.14 -3.76 9.12
C PRO A 204 -28.92 -3.32 8.30
N VAL A 205 -28.28 -2.22 8.68
CA VAL A 205 -27.04 -1.73 8.04
C VAL A 205 -25.95 -2.80 7.93
N THR A 206 -25.86 -3.73 8.90
CA THR A 206 -24.92 -4.84 8.84
C THR A 206 -25.12 -5.70 7.59
N GLU A 207 -26.37 -5.98 7.20
CA GLU A 207 -26.68 -6.81 6.02
C GLU A 207 -26.29 -6.09 4.72
N VAL A 208 -26.34 -4.76 4.69
CA VAL A 208 -25.87 -3.95 3.56
C VAL A 208 -24.39 -4.25 3.26
N LEU A 209 -23.56 -4.40 4.30
CA LEU A 209 -22.15 -4.79 4.13
C LEU A 209 -21.99 -6.29 3.86
N VAL A 210 -22.66 -7.16 4.63
CA VAL A 210 -22.53 -8.62 4.55
C VAL A 210 -22.87 -9.14 3.15
N PHE A 211 -23.99 -8.69 2.59
CA PHE A 211 -24.45 -9.05 1.25
C PHE A 211 -24.11 -8.00 0.19
N SER A 212 -23.34 -6.98 0.58
CA SER A 212 -22.75 -6.01 -0.34
C SER A 212 -23.79 -5.30 -1.22
N SER A 213 -24.87 -4.78 -0.65
CA SER A 213 -25.90 -4.04 -1.39
C SER A 213 -25.38 -2.70 -1.93
N ASN A 214 -25.47 -2.51 -3.24
CA ASN A 214 -25.22 -1.24 -3.92
C ASN A 214 -26.35 -0.24 -3.64
N VAL A 215 -27.61 -0.70 -3.66
CA VAL A 215 -28.77 0.16 -3.35
C VAL A 215 -28.69 0.69 -1.92
N GLY A 216 -28.38 -0.18 -0.96
CA GLY A 216 -28.23 0.18 0.44
C GLY A 216 -27.08 1.17 0.68
N ALA A 217 -25.91 0.92 0.09
CA ALA A 217 -24.78 1.85 0.16
C ALA A 217 -25.14 3.23 -0.43
N GLY A 218 -25.81 3.25 -1.58
CA GLY A 218 -26.29 4.49 -2.20
C GLY A 218 -27.26 5.27 -1.31
N LYS A 219 -28.20 4.58 -0.64
CA LYS A 219 -29.13 5.23 0.30
C LYS A 219 -28.45 5.79 1.55
N ILE A 220 -27.39 5.14 2.04
CA ILE A 220 -26.60 5.67 3.15
C ILE A 220 -25.89 6.96 2.69
N ALA A 221 -25.31 6.97 1.50
CA ALA A 221 -24.69 8.18 0.95
C ALA A 221 -25.70 9.33 0.77
N GLU A 222 -26.92 9.05 0.33
CA GLU A 222 -28.00 10.04 0.30
C GLU A 222 -28.37 10.56 1.69
N LYS A 223 -28.46 9.69 2.70
CA LYS A 223 -28.71 10.11 4.09
C LYS A 223 -27.61 11.04 4.60
N ILE A 224 -26.35 10.78 4.26
CA ILE A 224 -25.21 11.63 4.65
C ILE A 224 -25.35 13.04 4.06
N VAL A 225 -25.66 13.16 2.77
CA VAL A 225 -25.75 14.48 2.11
C VAL A 225 -27.03 15.24 2.47
N ASN A 226 -28.09 14.54 2.90
CA ASN A 226 -29.37 15.12 3.30
C ASN A 226 -29.54 15.26 4.83
N LEU A 227 -28.49 15.03 5.61
CA LEU A 227 -28.57 15.05 7.08
C LEU A 227 -29.02 16.41 7.64
N ASP A 228 -28.60 17.49 6.99
CA ASP A 228 -28.99 18.86 7.35
C ASP A 228 -29.73 19.50 6.16
N PRO A 229 -31.07 19.61 6.24
CA PRO A 229 -31.88 20.23 5.19
C PRO A 229 -31.70 21.76 5.10
N GLU A 230 -31.34 22.41 6.20
CA GLU A 230 -31.22 23.87 6.32
C GLU A 230 -29.81 24.34 5.92
N SER A 231 -28.79 23.48 6.12
CA SER A 231 -27.45 23.63 5.58
C SER A 231 -26.99 22.35 4.88
N PRO A 232 -27.39 22.14 3.61
CA PRO A 232 -26.98 20.98 2.84
C PRO A 232 -25.45 20.90 2.83
N SER A 233 -24.90 19.97 3.60
CA SER A 233 -23.48 19.66 3.55
C SER A 233 -23.25 18.81 2.30
N LYS A 234 -23.49 19.43 1.14
CA LYS A 234 -23.40 18.86 -0.20
C LYS A 234 -22.06 18.16 -0.40
N THR A 235 -21.01 18.66 0.24
CA THR A 235 -19.66 18.09 0.19
C THR A 235 -19.39 17.03 1.25
N ARG A 236 -20.21 16.85 2.28
CA ARG A 236 -19.90 16.01 3.46
C ARG A 236 -19.44 14.61 3.09
N PHE A 237 -20.12 13.99 2.13
CA PHE A 237 -19.74 12.66 1.65
C PHE A 237 -18.35 12.67 1.01
N VAL A 238 -18.06 13.64 0.14
CA VAL A 238 -16.74 13.83 -0.50
C VAL A 238 -15.67 14.20 0.53
N ASP A 239 -16.00 15.01 1.52
CA ASP A 239 -15.09 15.41 2.60
C ASP A 239 -14.67 14.20 3.45
N TYR A 240 -15.60 13.29 3.76
CA TYR A 240 -15.26 12.01 4.41
C TYR A 240 -14.37 11.16 3.51
N LEU A 241 -14.66 11.04 2.21
CA LEU A 241 -13.81 10.28 1.29
C LEU A 241 -12.39 10.87 1.23
N HIS A 242 -12.24 12.18 1.14
CA HIS A 242 -10.94 12.83 1.28
C HIS A 242 -10.29 12.55 2.65
N ALA A 243 -11.08 12.53 3.73
CA ALA A 243 -10.57 12.21 5.05
C ALA A 243 -10.09 10.76 5.20
N PHE A 244 -10.67 9.82 4.45
CA PHE A 244 -10.18 8.45 4.32
C PHE A 244 -9.00 8.32 3.33
N GLY A 245 -8.57 9.39 2.67
CA GLY A 245 -7.42 9.41 1.77
C GLY A 245 -7.75 9.28 0.28
N PHE A 246 -9.03 9.21 -0.11
CA PHE A 246 -9.42 9.14 -1.52
C PHE A 246 -9.09 10.47 -2.24
N GLY A 247 -8.48 10.38 -3.42
CA GLY A 247 -8.06 11.56 -4.20
C GLY A 247 -6.81 12.26 -3.65
N THR A 248 -6.13 11.67 -2.67
CA THR A 248 -4.91 12.20 -2.05
C THR A 248 -3.76 11.20 -2.13
N ARG A 249 -2.52 11.69 -2.04
CA ARG A 249 -1.34 10.84 -1.86
C ARG A 249 -1.22 10.44 -0.40
N THR A 250 -0.85 9.20 -0.13
CA THR A 250 -0.54 8.72 1.21
C THR A 250 0.77 9.29 1.73
N GLY A 251 1.67 9.73 0.84
CA GLY A 251 2.97 10.28 1.22
C GLY A 251 4.01 9.21 1.54
N ILE A 252 3.84 8.01 1.00
CA ILE A 252 4.88 6.98 1.01
C ILE A 252 6.11 7.48 0.23
N GLU A 253 7.32 7.13 0.67
CA GLU A 253 8.58 7.69 0.16
C GLU A 253 8.85 7.31 -1.31
N LEU A 254 8.21 6.27 -1.81
CA LEU A 254 8.50 5.69 -3.12
C LEU A 254 8.08 6.62 -4.28
N PRO A 255 8.94 6.77 -5.31
CA PRO A 255 8.67 7.65 -6.43
C PRO A 255 7.54 7.13 -7.32
N GLY A 256 6.75 8.05 -7.88
CA GLY A 256 5.69 7.72 -8.83
C GLY A 256 4.32 7.47 -8.19
N GLU A 257 4.17 7.72 -6.89
CA GLU A 257 2.90 7.62 -6.19
C GLU A 257 1.78 8.44 -6.88
N THR A 258 0.68 7.77 -7.18
CA THR A 258 -0.53 8.40 -7.70
C THR A 258 -1.43 8.89 -6.56
N LYS A 259 -2.15 9.99 -6.79
CA LYS A 259 -3.19 10.46 -5.86
C LYS A 259 -4.54 9.75 -6.03
N GLY A 260 -4.65 8.80 -6.98
CA GLY A 260 -5.94 8.27 -7.39
C GLY A 260 -6.77 9.27 -8.20
N LEU A 261 -8.09 9.07 -8.15
CA LEU A 261 -9.08 9.98 -8.72
C LEU A 261 -10.25 10.10 -7.74
N LEU A 262 -10.62 11.33 -7.40
CA LEU A 262 -11.91 11.66 -6.82
C LEU A 262 -12.30 13.02 -7.40
N THR A 263 -13.39 13.10 -8.16
CA THR A 263 -13.82 14.39 -8.72
C THR A 263 -14.60 15.19 -7.67
N GLY A 264 -14.57 16.52 -7.80
CA GLY A 264 -15.27 17.40 -6.89
C GLY A 264 -16.79 17.32 -7.03
N TRP A 265 -17.49 17.58 -5.91
CA TRP A 265 -18.94 17.51 -5.80
C TRP A 265 -19.68 18.38 -6.82
N GLU A 266 -19.08 19.50 -7.24
CA GLU A 266 -19.67 20.43 -8.21
C GLU A 266 -19.99 19.80 -9.58
N ARG A 267 -19.40 18.64 -9.87
CA ARG A 267 -19.62 17.89 -11.11
C ARG A 267 -20.60 16.72 -10.95
N TRP A 268 -21.03 16.44 -9.73
CA TRP A 268 -21.79 15.24 -9.42
C TRP A 268 -23.28 15.47 -9.61
N ASN A 269 -23.93 14.50 -10.22
CA ASN A 269 -25.37 14.32 -10.12
C ASN A 269 -25.71 13.15 -9.18
N LEU A 270 -27.00 12.85 -9.01
CA LEU A 270 -27.45 11.76 -8.16
C LEU A 270 -26.83 10.40 -8.54
N ASN A 271 -26.67 10.10 -9.83
CA ASN A 271 -26.03 8.87 -10.26
C ASN A 271 -24.58 8.82 -9.76
N ASP A 272 -23.81 9.90 -9.88
CA ASP A 272 -22.42 9.97 -9.43
C ASP A 272 -22.28 9.72 -7.93
N LEU A 273 -23.14 10.32 -7.11
CA LEU A 273 -23.21 10.05 -5.67
C LEU A 273 -23.43 8.56 -5.40
N LEU A 274 -24.43 7.97 -6.04
CA LEU A 274 -24.84 6.60 -5.78
C LEU A 274 -23.79 5.60 -6.25
N VAL A 275 -23.21 5.77 -7.46
CA VAL A 275 -22.17 4.85 -7.96
C VAL A 275 -20.88 4.96 -7.15
N THR A 276 -20.53 6.16 -6.70
CA THR A 276 -19.34 6.36 -5.86
C THR A 276 -19.51 5.66 -4.51
N ALA A 277 -20.72 5.62 -3.96
CA ALA A 277 -21.01 4.96 -2.68
C ALA A 277 -20.71 3.44 -2.70
N PHE A 278 -20.72 2.81 -3.88
CA PHE A 278 -20.28 1.42 -4.05
C PHE A 278 -18.99 1.27 -4.86
N GLY A 279 -18.22 2.37 -4.98
CA GLY A 279 -16.84 2.38 -5.45
C GLY A 279 -16.64 2.36 -6.96
N THR A 280 -17.61 2.87 -7.73
CA THR A 280 -17.54 2.99 -9.20
C THR A 280 -17.79 4.44 -9.64
N GLY A 281 -17.34 4.82 -10.85
CA GLY A 281 -17.61 6.14 -11.42
C GLY A 281 -16.48 7.14 -11.16
N PRO A 282 -16.74 8.29 -10.53
CA PRO A 282 -15.74 9.35 -10.36
C PRO A 282 -14.71 9.06 -9.25
N VAL A 283 -14.47 7.79 -8.91
CA VAL A 283 -13.54 7.37 -7.86
C VAL A 283 -12.61 6.26 -8.32
N MET A 284 -11.31 6.44 -8.13
CA MET A 284 -10.28 5.42 -8.30
C MET A 284 -9.21 5.58 -7.22
N ILE A 285 -8.65 4.46 -6.78
CA ILE A 285 -7.65 4.45 -5.71
C ILE A 285 -6.49 3.52 -6.08
N SER A 286 -5.30 3.82 -5.54
CA SER A 286 -4.16 2.90 -5.59
C SER A 286 -4.31 1.80 -4.52
N PRO A 287 -3.69 0.62 -4.71
CA PRO A 287 -3.65 -0.39 -3.67
C PRO A 287 -3.13 0.14 -2.32
N VAL A 288 -2.06 0.96 -2.31
CA VAL A 288 -1.51 1.56 -1.07
C VAL A 288 -2.48 2.55 -0.42
N GLY A 289 -3.20 3.34 -1.22
CA GLY A 289 -4.23 4.24 -0.71
C GLY A 289 -5.38 3.48 -0.04
N LEU A 290 -5.80 2.36 -0.64
CA LEU A 290 -6.84 1.52 -0.04
C LEU A 290 -6.34 0.87 1.26
N ALA A 291 -5.08 0.44 1.31
CA ALA A 291 -4.49 -0.12 2.53
C ALA A 291 -4.47 0.92 3.65
N ALA A 292 -4.01 2.15 3.38
CA ALA A 292 -4.06 3.27 4.32
C ALA A 292 -5.47 3.56 4.83
N ALA A 293 -6.47 3.54 3.93
CA ALA A 293 -7.86 3.74 4.31
C ALA A 293 -8.38 2.63 5.25
N TYR A 294 -8.03 1.36 4.99
CA TYR A 294 -8.39 0.25 5.89
C TYR A 294 -7.67 0.33 7.24
N CYS A 295 -6.45 0.88 7.29
CA CYS A 295 -5.77 1.14 8.56
C CYS A 295 -6.57 2.09 9.46
N ILE A 296 -7.24 3.10 8.90
CA ILE A 296 -8.12 4.01 9.67
C ILE A 296 -9.24 3.22 10.37
N LEU A 297 -9.84 2.23 9.70
CA LEU A 297 -10.86 1.39 10.33
C LEU A 297 -10.24 0.45 11.39
N ALA A 298 -9.06 -0.10 11.09
CA ALA A 298 -8.32 -1.03 11.95
C ALA A 298 -7.82 -0.38 13.25
N ASN A 299 -7.27 0.83 13.19
CA ASN A 299 -6.61 1.52 14.30
C ASN A 299 -7.55 2.40 15.15
N GLY A 300 -8.86 2.28 14.94
CA GLY A 300 -9.85 3.02 15.73
C GLY A 300 -10.14 4.44 15.25
N GLY A 301 -9.96 4.70 13.95
CA GLY A 301 -10.48 5.89 13.27
C GLY A 301 -9.47 6.99 13.02
N ARG A 302 -8.16 6.71 13.05
CA ARG A 302 -7.11 7.71 12.87
C ARG A 302 -6.35 7.52 11.56
N GLU A 303 -6.03 8.63 10.92
CA GLU A 303 -5.17 8.64 9.74
C GLU A 303 -3.80 8.03 10.09
N VAL A 304 -3.22 7.32 9.11
CA VAL A 304 -1.87 6.76 9.22
C VAL A 304 -1.15 7.03 7.90
N GLN A 305 0.15 7.33 7.99
CA GLN A 305 1.01 7.50 6.82
C GLN A 305 1.75 6.18 6.56
N PRO A 306 1.45 5.48 5.46
CA PRO A 306 2.26 4.36 5.01
C PRO A 306 3.70 4.81 4.74
N HIS A 307 4.67 4.07 5.25
CA HIS A 307 6.09 4.32 5.02
C HIS A 307 6.85 3.01 4.82
N VAL A 308 7.89 3.07 3.98
CA VAL A 308 8.79 1.93 3.70
C VAL A 308 10.18 2.11 4.28
N VAL A 309 10.54 3.33 4.70
CA VAL A 309 11.84 3.63 5.33
C VAL A 309 11.67 3.64 6.85
N LYS A 310 12.23 2.65 7.52
CA LYS A 310 12.22 2.54 8.98
C LYS A 310 13.19 3.54 9.62
N GLY A 311 14.33 3.76 8.97
CA GLY A 311 15.34 4.71 9.43
C GLY A 311 16.68 4.51 8.77
N TYR A 312 17.69 5.17 9.33
CA TYR A 312 19.03 5.25 8.76
C TYR A 312 20.08 4.82 9.77
N LEU A 313 21.14 4.19 9.29
CA LEU A 313 22.34 3.86 10.06
C LEU A 313 23.52 4.58 9.41
N ALA A 314 24.32 5.31 10.19
CA ALA A 314 25.56 5.92 9.69
C ALA A 314 26.58 4.85 9.27
N ASN A 315 26.56 3.71 9.95
CA ASN A 315 27.25 2.48 9.59
C ASN A 315 26.59 1.28 10.29
N ARG A 316 26.95 0.05 9.92
CA ARG A 316 26.34 -1.20 10.43
C ARG A 316 26.34 -1.35 11.97
N ASN A 317 27.22 -0.65 12.69
CA ASN A 317 27.33 -0.73 14.14
C ASN A 317 26.73 0.50 14.85
N SER A 318 26.18 1.46 14.10
CA SER A 318 25.57 2.67 14.67
C SER A 318 24.14 2.44 15.13
N ASN A 319 23.63 3.36 15.97
CA ASN A 319 22.22 3.35 16.36
C ASN A 319 21.33 3.70 15.16
N LEU A 320 20.14 3.09 15.12
CA LEU A 320 19.11 3.42 14.13
C LEU A 320 18.54 4.80 14.43
N TYR A 321 18.60 5.69 13.45
CA TYR A 321 17.88 6.96 13.44
C TYR A 321 16.51 6.73 12.79
N PRO A 322 15.42 6.60 13.56
CA PRO A 322 14.13 6.22 13.01
C PRO A 322 13.52 7.34 12.19
N THR A 323 12.77 6.96 11.15
CA THR A 323 11.92 7.89 10.42
C THR A 323 10.84 8.42 11.37
N GLN A 324 10.67 9.75 11.40
CA GLN A 324 9.61 10.36 12.20
C GLN A 324 8.28 10.29 11.44
N VAL A 325 7.34 9.53 11.98
CA VAL A 325 5.97 9.45 11.47
C VAL A 325 5.05 10.19 12.43
N GLY A 326 4.29 11.15 11.92
CA GLY A 326 3.37 11.94 12.73
C GLY A 326 2.16 11.13 13.19
N THR A 327 1.59 11.49 14.34
CA THR A 327 0.28 10.95 14.74
C THR A 327 -0.79 11.54 13.83
N GLY A 328 -1.46 10.71 13.03
CA GLY A 328 -2.52 11.21 12.15
C GLY A 328 -3.73 11.73 12.93
N ARG A 329 -4.51 12.59 12.25
CA ARG A 329 -5.74 13.17 12.79
C ARG A 329 -6.84 12.12 12.94
N ALA A 330 -7.85 12.43 13.74
CA ALA A 330 -9.07 11.63 13.76
C ALA A 330 -9.85 11.83 12.45
N VAL A 331 -10.35 10.74 11.88
CA VAL A 331 -11.14 10.69 10.64
C VAL A 331 -12.59 10.30 10.95
N VAL A 332 -12.76 9.26 11.78
CA VAL A 332 -14.04 8.89 12.39
C VAL A 332 -13.81 8.59 13.86
N ASN A 333 -14.86 8.67 14.67
CA ASN A 333 -14.77 8.30 16.07
C ASN A 333 -14.51 6.79 16.24
N ARG A 334 -13.93 6.45 17.40
CA ARG A 334 -13.51 5.07 17.73
C ARG A 334 -14.66 4.06 17.68
N GLU A 335 -15.86 4.50 18.05
CA GLU A 335 -17.04 3.63 18.11
C GLU A 335 -17.55 3.28 16.70
N SER A 336 -17.63 4.27 15.81
CA SER A 336 -17.93 4.04 14.39
C SER A 336 -16.94 3.08 13.73
N ALA A 337 -15.63 3.26 14.00
CA ALA A 337 -14.61 2.35 13.51
C ALA A 337 -14.79 0.92 14.06
N ARG A 338 -15.03 0.77 15.37
CA ARG A 338 -15.28 -0.54 16.03
C ARG A 338 -16.49 -1.25 15.42
N LEU A 339 -17.62 -0.57 15.29
CA LEU A 339 -18.84 -1.13 14.73
C LEU A 339 -18.64 -1.60 13.28
N VAL A 340 -17.95 -0.81 12.45
CA VAL A 340 -17.65 -1.21 11.08
C VAL A 340 -16.72 -2.43 11.05
N ARG A 341 -15.73 -2.53 11.95
CA ARG A 341 -14.89 -3.73 12.04
C ARG A 341 -15.72 -4.97 12.36
N GLU A 342 -16.66 -4.88 13.28
CA GLU A 342 -17.55 -5.99 13.64
C GLU A 342 -18.45 -6.41 12.47
N MET A 343 -18.99 -5.45 11.72
CA MET A 343 -19.74 -5.74 10.49
C MET A 343 -18.86 -6.40 9.43
N LEU A 344 -17.59 -5.99 9.31
CA LEU A 344 -16.64 -6.60 8.38
C LEU A 344 -16.25 -8.03 8.76
N VAL A 345 -16.25 -8.39 10.05
CA VAL A 345 -16.13 -9.79 10.49
C VAL A 345 -17.30 -10.61 9.96
N GLN A 346 -18.53 -10.08 10.05
CA GLN A 346 -19.72 -10.77 9.54
C GLN A 346 -19.67 -11.00 8.02
N VAL A 347 -19.04 -10.11 7.25
CA VAL A 347 -18.83 -10.31 5.80
C VAL A 347 -18.01 -11.58 5.53
N VAL A 348 -17.01 -11.86 6.36
CA VAL A 348 -16.15 -13.03 6.24
C VAL A 348 -16.81 -14.27 6.84
N GLU A 349 -17.58 -14.14 7.91
CA GLU A 349 -18.22 -15.30 8.54
C GLU A 349 -19.39 -15.87 7.73
N ARG A 350 -20.21 -15.02 7.12
CA ARG A 350 -21.45 -15.45 6.44
C ARG A 350 -21.80 -14.70 5.15
N GLY A 351 -20.95 -13.77 4.73
CA GLY A 351 -21.21 -12.88 3.61
C GLY A 351 -20.44 -13.23 2.34
N THR A 352 -20.17 -12.19 1.54
CA THR A 352 -19.44 -12.34 0.27
C THR A 352 -17.95 -12.71 0.42
N GLY A 353 -17.40 -12.61 1.64
CA GLY A 353 -15.97 -12.74 1.92
C GLY A 353 -15.53 -14.08 2.51
N THR A 354 -16.38 -15.11 2.50
CA THR A 354 -16.16 -16.36 3.26
C THR A 354 -14.87 -17.10 2.96
N ARG A 355 -14.30 -16.96 1.76
CA ARG A 355 -13.01 -17.57 1.42
C ARG A 355 -11.80 -16.88 2.07
N ALA A 356 -11.98 -15.73 2.71
CA ALA A 356 -10.96 -15.09 3.54
C ALA A 356 -10.95 -15.62 4.98
N LYS A 357 -11.92 -16.47 5.37
CA LYS A 357 -12.04 -16.98 6.74
C LYS A 357 -10.82 -17.81 7.12
N SER A 358 -10.17 -17.42 8.21
CA SER A 358 -9.07 -18.14 8.85
C SER A 358 -9.60 -19.16 9.84
N ASP A 359 -8.86 -20.26 10.02
CA ASP A 359 -9.14 -21.25 11.07
C ASP A 359 -8.54 -20.83 12.43
N TRP A 360 -7.71 -19.78 12.46
CA TRP A 360 -6.91 -19.36 13.62
C TRP A 360 -7.32 -17.98 14.15
N TYR A 361 -7.71 -17.07 13.27
CA TYR A 361 -7.97 -15.67 13.61
C TYR A 361 -9.36 -15.23 13.16
N LYS A 362 -9.99 -14.34 13.93
CA LYS A 362 -11.14 -13.58 13.47
C LYS A 362 -10.65 -12.58 12.43
N VAL A 363 -11.23 -12.64 11.24
CA VAL A 363 -10.85 -11.79 10.11
C VAL A 363 -12.01 -10.87 9.79
N GLY A 364 -11.72 -9.57 9.66
CA GLY A 364 -12.65 -8.61 9.08
C GLY A 364 -12.18 -8.19 7.69
N GLY A 365 -13.08 -8.14 6.71
CA GLY A 365 -12.69 -7.67 5.38
C GLY A 365 -13.83 -7.59 4.38
N LYS A 366 -13.53 -7.05 3.20
CA LYS A 366 -14.50 -6.82 2.14
C LYS A 366 -13.91 -7.20 0.77
N THR A 367 -14.76 -7.83 -0.03
CA THR A 367 -14.51 -8.09 -1.44
C THR A 367 -14.82 -6.87 -2.30
N GLY A 368 -14.03 -6.69 -3.37
CA GLY A 368 -14.29 -5.76 -4.46
C GLY A 368 -14.23 -6.47 -5.81
N THR A 369 -15.14 -6.09 -6.71
CA THR A 369 -15.17 -6.54 -8.10
C THR A 369 -15.47 -5.33 -8.96
N ALA A 370 -14.48 -4.85 -9.71
CA ALA A 370 -14.62 -3.68 -10.56
C ALA A 370 -14.39 -4.03 -12.03
N LYS A 371 -15.28 -3.59 -12.91
CA LYS A 371 -15.09 -3.72 -14.35
C LYS A 371 -14.13 -2.64 -14.82
N LYS A 372 -13.18 -2.99 -15.67
CA LYS A 372 -12.24 -2.01 -16.22
C LYS A 372 -12.87 -1.26 -17.38
N VAL A 373 -12.52 0.02 -17.51
CA VAL A 373 -12.88 0.83 -18.67
C VAL A 373 -11.85 0.56 -19.79
N VAL A 374 -12.31 0.05 -20.92
CA VAL A 374 -11.52 -0.18 -22.14
C VAL A 374 -12.20 0.59 -23.26
N ASN A 375 -11.44 1.43 -23.98
CA ASN A 375 -11.98 2.29 -25.05
C ASN A 375 -13.19 3.13 -24.60
N ARG A 376 -13.12 3.71 -23.40
CA ARG A 376 -14.17 4.55 -22.76
C ARG A 376 -15.47 3.80 -22.40
N VAL A 377 -15.49 2.47 -22.45
CA VAL A 377 -16.65 1.65 -22.07
C VAL A 377 -16.23 0.59 -21.05
N TYR A 378 -17.10 0.25 -20.10
CA TYR A 378 -16.85 -0.86 -19.19
C TYR A 378 -16.75 -2.18 -19.96
N SER A 379 -15.64 -2.88 -19.79
CA SER A 379 -15.42 -4.20 -20.36
C SER A 379 -16.33 -5.25 -19.71
N ALA A 380 -16.79 -6.20 -20.53
CA ALA A 380 -17.51 -7.38 -20.05
C ALA A 380 -16.57 -8.47 -19.49
N SER A 381 -15.28 -8.45 -19.86
CA SER A 381 -14.27 -9.46 -19.51
C SER A 381 -13.24 -8.94 -18.52
N HIS A 382 -12.67 -7.75 -18.74
CA HIS A 382 -11.58 -7.22 -17.94
C HIS A 382 -12.06 -6.65 -16.60
N ARG A 383 -11.50 -7.16 -15.50
CA ARG A 383 -11.89 -6.79 -14.13
C ARG A 383 -10.66 -6.68 -13.23
N ALA A 384 -10.76 -5.79 -12.24
CA ALA A 384 -9.92 -5.82 -11.05
C ALA A 384 -10.69 -6.50 -9.93
N LEU A 385 -10.13 -7.57 -9.38
CA LEU A 385 -10.72 -8.37 -8.30
C LEU A 385 -9.91 -8.13 -7.03
N SER A 386 -10.55 -7.65 -5.97
CA SER A 386 -9.83 -7.26 -4.75
C SER A 386 -10.44 -7.82 -3.48
N PHE A 387 -9.61 -7.89 -2.45
CA PHE A 387 -10.00 -8.11 -1.07
C PHE A 387 -9.15 -7.21 -0.18
N ALA A 388 -9.80 -6.49 0.72
CA ALA A 388 -9.13 -5.64 1.71
C ALA A 388 -9.68 -5.98 3.10
N GLY A 389 -8.80 -6.15 4.08
CA GLY A 389 -9.20 -6.57 5.41
C GLY A 389 -8.08 -6.47 6.42
N PHE A 390 -8.35 -6.92 7.63
CA PHE A 390 -7.42 -6.90 8.76
C PHE A 390 -7.60 -8.15 9.63
N ALA A 391 -6.54 -8.49 10.34
CA ALA A 391 -6.52 -9.60 11.27
C ALA A 391 -5.48 -9.39 12.39
N PRO A 392 -5.70 -9.96 13.60
CA PRO A 392 -7.00 -10.37 14.12
C PRO A 392 -8.04 -9.24 14.08
N ALA A 393 -9.32 -9.52 14.29
CA ALA A 393 -10.34 -8.47 14.25
C ALA A 393 -10.24 -7.50 15.44
N ASP A 394 -9.73 -7.99 16.58
CA ASP A 394 -9.52 -7.20 17.79
C ASP A 394 -8.43 -7.81 18.70
N PRO A 395 -7.31 -7.11 18.97
CA PRO A 395 -6.84 -5.90 18.29
C PRO A 395 -6.24 -6.23 16.90
N PRO A 396 -6.52 -5.43 15.86
CA PRO A 396 -5.87 -5.59 14.55
C PRO A 396 -4.36 -5.42 14.61
N ARG A 397 -3.63 -6.35 14.01
CA ARG A 397 -2.16 -6.34 13.93
C ARG A 397 -1.64 -6.07 12.53
N ILE A 398 -2.37 -6.50 11.50
CA ILE A 398 -2.06 -6.23 10.10
C ILE A 398 -3.33 -5.88 9.35
N VAL A 399 -3.19 -4.98 8.38
CA VAL A 399 -4.11 -4.79 7.26
C VAL A 399 -3.47 -5.42 6.03
N VAL A 400 -4.27 -6.15 5.26
CA VAL A 400 -3.83 -6.77 4.00
C VAL A 400 -4.78 -6.35 2.89
N VAL A 401 -4.21 -5.89 1.78
CA VAL A 401 -4.94 -5.59 0.54
C VAL A 401 -4.37 -6.45 -0.57
N VAL A 402 -5.23 -7.20 -1.25
CA VAL A 402 -4.89 -8.00 -2.43
C VAL A 402 -5.73 -7.53 -3.61
N VAL A 403 -5.08 -7.32 -4.76
CA VAL A 403 -5.72 -6.97 -6.02
C VAL A 403 -5.18 -7.89 -7.11
N ILE A 404 -6.08 -8.50 -7.88
CA ILE A 404 -5.78 -9.36 -9.03
C ILE A 404 -6.37 -8.71 -10.27
N ASP A 405 -5.52 -8.35 -11.22
CA ASP A 405 -5.90 -7.66 -12.44
C ASP A 405 -6.05 -8.64 -13.60
N GLU A 406 -7.24 -8.67 -14.18
CA GLU A 406 -7.61 -9.45 -15.36
C GLU A 406 -7.23 -10.95 -15.26
N PRO A 407 -7.72 -11.71 -14.25
CA PRO A 407 -7.59 -13.16 -14.25
C PRO A 407 -8.51 -13.81 -15.30
N ASP A 408 -8.06 -14.92 -15.89
CA ASP A 408 -8.74 -15.54 -17.03
C ASP A 408 -10.12 -16.10 -16.66
N GLU A 409 -10.22 -16.92 -15.62
CA GLU A 409 -11.46 -17.64 -15.28
C GLU A 409 -12.24 -16.96 -14.16
N LEU A 410 -11.57 -16.54 -13.09
CA LEU A 410 -12.22 -15.98 -11.91
C LEU A 410 -12.88 -14.62 -12.22
N ARG A 411 -14.05 -14.39 -11.61
CA ARG A 411 -14.89 -13.21 -11.86
C ARG A 411 -15.19 -12.35 -10.65
N PHE A 412 -14.90 -12.82 -9.45
CA PHE A 412 -15.24 -12.16 -8.20
C PHE A 412 -14.05 -12.08 -7.24
N GLY A 413 -13.90 -10.94 -6.55
CA GLY A 413 -12.85 -10.74 -5.53
C GLY A 413 -12.87 -11.80 -4.42
N GLY A 414 -14.05 -12.27 -4.03
CA GLY A 414 -14.22 -13.34 -3.05
C GLY A 414 -13.68 -14.70 -3.51
N LEU A 415 -13.53 -14.93 -4.82
CA LEU A 415 -12.98 -16.18 -5.35
C LEU A 415 -11.48 -16.09 -5.63
N ALA A 416 -11.00 -14.91 -6.04
CA ALA A 416 -9.60 -14.67 -6.41
C ALA A 416 -8.77 -14.10 -5.24
N ALA A 417 -9.06 -12.88 -4.82
CA ALA A 417 -8.22 -12.16 -3.85
C ALA A 417 -8.38 -12.68 -2.40
N ALA A 418 -9.56 -13.16 -2.02
CA ALA A 418 -9.84 -13.60 -0.65
C ALA A 418 -8.99 -14.82 -0.19
N PRO A 419 -8.83 -15.89 -1.00
CA PRO A 419 -7.90 -16.98 -0.64
C PRO A 419 -6.44 -16.55 -0.49
N VAL A 420 -5.96 -15.64 -1.35
CA VAL A 420 -4.59 -15.10 -1.26
C VAL A 420 -4.43 -14.28 0.02
N PHE A 421 -5.41 -13.42 0.32
CA PHE A 421 -5.47 -12.69 1.57
C PHE A 421 -5.37 -13.63 2.78
N ARG A 422 -6.15 -14.73 2.81
CA ARG A 422 -6.13 -15.70 3.92
C ARG A 422 -4.74 -16.30 4.10
N LYS A 423 -4.11 -16.78 3.02
CA LYS A 423 -2.75 -17.34 3.07
C LYS A 423 -1.75 -16.36 3.67
N ILE A 424 -1.78 -15.10 3.21
CA ILE A 424 -0.90 -14.05 3.71
C ILE A 424 -1.15 -13.80 5.19
N VAL A 425 -2.41 -13.66 5.61
CA VAL A 425 -2.77 -13.42 7.01
C VAL A 425 -2.33 -14.57 7.92
N ASP A 426 -2.68 -15.81 7.58
CA ASP A 426 -2.40 -16.98 8.42
C ASP A 426 -0.89 -17.15 8.65
N GLU A 427 -0.09 -17.07 7.59
CA GLU A 427 1.36 -17.23 7.67
C GLU A 427 2.06 -16.02 8.32
N THR A 428 1.62 -14.80 8.01
CA THR A 428 2.21 -13.58 8.60
C THR A 428 1.96 -13.53 10.10
N LEU A 429 0.73 -13.79 10.56
CA LEU A 429 0.41 -13.74 11.99
C LEU A 429 1.08 -14.88 12.76
N ALA A 430 1.24 -16.06 12.14
CA ALA A 430 2.04 -17.14 12.72
C ALA A 430 3.53 -16.75 12.88
N TYR A 431 4.12 -16.13 11.85
CA TYR A 431 5.49 -15.62 11.89
C TYR A 431 5.68 -14.51 12.94
N LEU A 432 4.71 -13.60 13.07
CA LEU A 432 4.69 -12.56 14.09
C LEU A 432 4.34 -13.07 15.50
N HIS A 433 4.17 -14.38 15.68
CA HIS A 433 3.79 -15.03 16.94
C HIS A 433 2.54 -14.43 17.59
N VAL A 434 1.57 -14.01 16.77
CA VAL A 434 0.28 -13.51 17.27
C VAL A 434 -0.53 -14.71 17.80
N THR A 435 -1.09 -14.57 19.00
CA THR A 435 -1.89 -15.64 19.60
C THR A 435 -3.17 -15.86 18.78
N PRO A 436 -3.48 -17.09 18.36
CA PRO A 436 -4.75 -17.41 17.69
C PRO A 436 -5.96 -17.06 18.55
N ASP A 437 -7.03 -16.56 17.92
CA ASP A 437 -8.32 -16.29 18.57
C ASP A 437 -9.07 -17.58 18.93
N PHE A 438 -8.79 -18.65 18.19
CA PHE A 438 -9.44 -19.95 18.33
C PHE A 438 -8.41 -21.00 18.74
N SER A 439 -8.74 -21.80 19.76
CA SER A 439 -7.98 -22.98 20.14
C SER A 439 -8.31 -24.14 19.17
N GLY A 440 -7.72 -24.14 17.99
CA GLY A 440 -7.74 -25.30 17.08
C GLY A 440 -6.71 -26.36 17.51
N PRO A 441 -6.95 -27.67 17.30
CA PRO A 441 -5.91 -28.67 17.54
C PRO A 441 -4.71 -28.39 16.64
N ALA A 442 -3.50 -28.56 17.17
CA ALA A 442 -2.27 -28.45 16.39
C ALA A 442 -2.38 -29.30 15.11
N PRO A 443 -1.91 -28.82 13.95
CA PRO A 443 -1.97 -29.60 12.73
C PRO A 443 -1.12 -30.86 12.92
N THR A 444 -1.76 -32.04 12.98
CA THR A 444 -1.06 -33.30 12.78
C THR A 444 -0.57 -33.33 11.32
N PRO A 445 0.70 -33.68 11.05
CA PRO A 445 1.14 -33.91 9.68
C PRO A 445 0.25 -34.98 9.05
N ASP A 446 -0.47 -34.64 7.99
CA ASP A 446 -1.41 -35.54 7.33
C ASP A 446 -0.68 -36.77 6.78
N GLY A 447 -0.72 -37.87 7.54
CA GLY A 447 -0.30 -39.20 7.13
C GLY A 447 -1.34 -39.86 6.21
N LYS A 448 -1.73 -39.20 5.12
CA LYS A 448 -2.60 -39.80 4.10
C LYS A 448 -1.81 -40.06 2.83
N ASN A 449 -1.67 -41.36 2.54
CA ASN A 449 -1.17 -41.95 1.30
C ASN A 449 -1.63 -41.18 0.05
N VAL A 450 -0.78 -40.30 -0.47
CA VAL A 450 -0.85 -39.79 -1.83
C VAL A 450 -0.27 -40.87 -2.74
N LYS A 451 -1.12 -41.55 -3.51
CA LYS A 451 -0.64 -42.35 -4.66
C LYS A 451 0.10 -41.40 -5.61
N PRO A 452 1.29 -41.77 -6.10
CA PRO A 452 2.08 -40.88 -6.94
C PRO A 452 1.39 -40.64 -8.29
N GLY A 453 0.75 -39.47 -8.42
CA GLY A 453 0.33 -38.95 -9.72
C GLY A 453 1.57 -38.55 -10.52
N LYS A 454 1.61 -38.96 -11.80
CA LYS A 454 2.70 -38.62 -12.73
C LYS A 454 2.95 -37.11 -12.73
N ARG A 455 4.19 -36.71 -12.40
CA ARG A 455 4.69 -35.34 -12.60
C ARG A 455 4.63 -34.99 -14.09
N PRO A 456 4.07 -33.84 -14.50
CA PRO A 456 4.42 -33.27 -15.79
C PRO A 456 5.90 -32.85 -15.74
N ALA A 457 6.70 -33.39 -16.65
CA ALA A 457 8.11 -33.02 -16.81
C ALA A 457 8.19 -31.60 -17.42
N GLY A 458 8.96 -30.70 -16.81
CA GLY A 458 9.45 -29.49 -17.50
C GLY A 458 9.29 -28.11 -16.83
N ARG A 459 8.87 -27.98 -15.56
CA ARG A 459 8.88 -26.67 -14.88
C ARG A 459 9.93 -26.62 -13.77
N GLN A 460 10.86 -25.67 -13.89
CA GLN A 460 11.75 -25.29 -12.79
C GLN A 460 10.93 -24.70 -11.63
N PRO A 461 11.35 -24.89 -10.37
CA PRO A 461 10.68 -24.27 -9.22
C PRO A 461 10.73 -22.73 -9.32
N LEU A 462 9.60 -22.07 -9.06
CA LEU A 462 9.44 -20.61 -9.11
C LEU A 462 10.27 -19.88 -8.03
N PHE A 463 10.76 -20.59 -7.01
CA PHE A 463 11.58 -20.06 -5.93
C PHE A 463 12.65 -21.09 -5.53
N PRO A 464 13.93 -20.72 -5.36
CA PRO A 464 14.87 -21.54 -4.60
C PRO A 464 14.49 -21.50 -3.10
N PRO A 465 14.65 -22.60 -2.35
CA PRO A 465 14.47 -22.57 -0.90
C PRO A 465 15.52 -21.64 -0.26
N PRO A 466 15.18 -20.93 0.84
CA PRO A 466 16.16 -20.13 1.57
C PRO A 466 17.28 -21.04 2.07
N THR A 467 18.53 -20.65 1.80
CA THR A 467 19.72 -21.29 2.36
C THR A 467 19.84 -20.94 3.84
N PRO A 468 20.18 -21.89 4.73
CA PRO A 468 20.51 -21.55 6.12
C PRO A 468 21.78 -20.70 6.14
N ASP A 469 21.71 -19.52 6.76
CA ASP A 469 22.87 -18.66 6.96
C ASP A 469 23.94 -19.40 7.78
N GLY A 470 25.15 -19.47 7.22
CA GLY A 470 26.34 -19.93 7.91
C GLY A 470 26.80 -18.88 8.91
N ASP A 471 26.72 -19.23 10.18
CA ASP A 471 27.24 -18.49 11.33
C ASP A 471 28.73 -18.17 11.15
N GLN A 472 29.06 -16.89 10.98
CA GLN A 472 30.41 -16.36 11.20
C GLN A 472 30.30 -15.10 12.05
N THR A 473 30.41 -15.30 13.36
CA THR A 473 30.64 -14.27 14.35
C THR A 473 32.01 -13.60 14.12
N PRO A 474 32.10 -12.25 14.03
CA PRO A 474 33.37 -11.56 14.19
C PRO A 474 33.61 -11.25 15.68
N THR A 475 34.82 -11.57 16.14
CA THR A 475 35.35 -11.22 17.47
C THR A 475 35.44 -9.69 17.67
N PRO A 476 35.27 -9.18 18.90
CA PRO A 476 35.29 -7.74 19.17
C PRO A 476 36.73 -7.22 19.29
N ASP A 477 37.11 -6.26 18.45
CA ASP A 477 38.30 -5.45 18.66
C ASP A 477 37.99 -4.27 19.60
N LYS A 478 38.95 -3.97 20.48
CA LYS A 478 38.87 -2.98 21.55
C LYS A 478 38.84 -1.56 20.99
N GLU A 479 37.80 -0.80 21.34
CA GLU A 479 37.67 0.63 21.05
C GLU A 479 38.83 1.44 21.66
N SER A 480 39.37 2.38 20.88
CA SER A 480 40.35 3.35 21.36
C SER A 480 39.64 4.63 21.85
N PRO A 481 40.20 5.35 22.86
CA PRO A 481 39.57 6.55 23.43
C PRO A 481 39.28 7.71 22.44
N GLU A 482 39.84 7.68 21.22
CA GLU A 482 39.57 8.67 20.17
C GLU A 482 38.21 8.49 19.46
N GLU A 483 37.61 7.29 19.48
CA GLU A 483 36.29 7.05 18.86
C GLU A 483 35.14 7.60 19.72
N ALA A 484 35.28 7.56 21.05
CA ALA A 484 34.31 8.15 21.97
C ALA A 484 34.21 9.68 21.83
N ALA A 485 35.28 10.36 21.43
CA ALA A 485 35.29 11.81 21.21
C ALA A 485 34.62 12.23 19.88
N ARG A 486 34.51 11.32 18.91
CA ARG A 486 33.83 11.57 17.62
C ARG A 486 32.31 11.49 17.72
N VAL A 487 31.78 10.70 18.65
CA VAL A 487 30.34 10.55 18.90
C VAL A 487 29.73 11.85 19.43
N ALA A 488 30.47 12.62 20.23
CA ALA A 488 29.97 13.87 20.84
C ALA A 488 29.84 15.05 19.85
N ALA A 489 30.48 15.01 18.67
CA ALA A 489 30.45 16.12 17.70
C ALA A 489 29.25 16.07 16.74
N LEU A 490 28.48 14.97 16.72
CA LEU A 490 27.27 14.80 15.92
C LEU A 490 25.98 15.20 16.66
N GLU A 491 26.07 15.60 17.93
CA GLU A 491 24.91 16.02 18.76
C GLU A 491 24.58 17.52 18.64
N ASN A 492 25.08 18.23 17.63
CA ASN A 492 24.83 19.66 17.49
C ASN A 492 23.46 19.93 16.80
N PRO A 493 22.51 20.70 17.38
CA PRO A 493 21.12 20.75 16.93
C PRO A 493 20.82 21.64 15.70
N ASP A 494 21.81 22.29 15.09
CA ASP A 494 21.59 23.33 14.07
C ASP A 494 21.55 22.77 12.62
N PHE A 495 20.79 21.71 12.39
CA PHE A 495 20.42 21.28 11.03
C PHE A 495 18.95 21.64 10.77
N THR A 496 18.68 22.93 10.54
CA THR A 496 17.35 23.42 10.17
C THR A 496 16.94 22.97 8.76
N LEU A 497 15.82 22.27 8.71
CA LEU A 497 15.07 21.82 7.54
C LEU A 497 14.72 22.95 6.56
N GLY A 498 15.21 22.87 5.33
CA GLY A 498 14.77 23.70 4.22
C GLY A 498 13.53 23.11 3.53
N ARG A 499 12.32 23.44 4.01
CA ARG A 499 11.10 23.38 3.21
C ARG A 499 10.92 24.73 2.51
N THR A 500 11.20 24.80 1.21
CA THR A 500 10.82 25.97 0.39
C THR A 500 9.36 25.81 -0.06
N ALA A 501 8.49 26.63 0.51
CA ALA A 501 7.18 26.95 -0.07
C ALA A 501 7.35 28.09 -1.11
N PRO A 502 6.52 28.16 -2.17
CA PRO A 502 6.66 29.21 -3.17
C PRO A 502 6.05 30.52 -2.66
N SER A 503 6.87 31.57 -2.51
CA SER A 503 6.42 32.92 -2.23
C SER A 503 5.92 33.60 -3.51
N ARG A 504 4.70 34.14 -3.43
CA ARG A 504 4.10 35.06 -4.41
C ARG A 504 5.00 36.28 -4.62
N GLU A 505 5.30 36.59 -5.87
CA GLU A 505 5.87 37.89 -6.27
C GLU A 505 4.83 38.99 -6.08
N THR A 506 5.12 39.93 -5.18
CA THR A 506 4.53 41.27 -5.14
C THR A 506 5.51 42.23 -5.79
N ALA A 507 5.08 42.88 -6.87
CA ALA A 507 5.82 43.96 -7.54
C ALA A 507 6.01 45.18 -6.61
N PRO A 508 7.12 45.93 -6.75
CA PRO A 508 7.26 47.19 -6.03
C PRO A 508 6.70 48.37 -6.85
N GLU A 509 5.84 49.15 -6.20
CA GLU A 509 5.49 50.52 -6.56
C GLU A 509 6.56 51.50 -6.08
N GLY A 510 6.77 52.56 -6.88
CA GLY A 510 7.45 53.82 -6.53
C GLY A 510 8.55 54.18 -7.52
N ASP A 511 8.63 55.36 -8.13
CA ASP A 511 7.82 56.58 -8.04
C ASP A 511 8.17 57.49 -9.26
N ARG A 512 7.16 58.24 -9.70
CA ARG A 512 7.09 59.44 -10.59
C ARG A 512 8.31 59.90 -11.42
N ARG A 513 8.03 60.26 -12.69
CA ARG A 513 8.07 61.65 -13.21
C ARG A 513 7.49 61.81 -14.63
N GLU A 514 6.53 62.74 -14.73
CA GLU A 514 6.21 63.71 -15.80
C GLU A 514 6.49 63.38 -17.29
N GLN A 515 5.47 63.51 -18.14
CA GLN A 515 5.25 64.69 -19.01
C GLN A 515 4.03 64.48 -19.95
N TRP A 516 3.10 65.44 -19.86
CA TRP A 516 2.07 65.91 -20.80
C TRP A 516 1.13 64.93 -21.53
#